data_AF-A0A1R0G5Y9-F1
#
_entry.id   AF-A0A1R0G5Y9-F1
#
_cell.length_a   1.000
_cell.length_b   1.000
_cell.length_c   1.000
_cell.angle_alpha   90.00
_cell.angle_beta   90.00
_cell.angle_gamma   90.00
#
_symmetry.space_group_name_H-M   'P 1'
#
loop_
_entity.id
_entity.type
_entity.pdbx_description
1 polymer ?
#
loop_
_entity_poly.entity_id
_entity_poly.type
_entity_poly.pdbx_seq_one_letter_code
_entity_poly.pdbx_strand_id
1 'polypeptide(L)'
;MNHYLTPDLCDAYPELVQVVEPMFSNFGGRDSFGGEIVTIKCFEDNSLVKEQAELNGAGKVLVVDGGGSLRRALLGDMIAEKAAKNGWEGLVIYGCIRDVDVIAQTDLGVQALASHPMKTDKRGIGDLNVAVTFAGVTFRPGEYVYADNNGVIVSPSPLKMPE
;
A
#
# COMPACT_ATOMS: atom_id res chain seq x y z
N MET A 1 -13.66 -5.90 -10.41
CA MET A 1 -12.49 -5.69 -9.53
C MET A 1 -11.59 -6.90 -9.71
N ASN A 2 -10.30 -6.72 -10.00
CA ASN A 2 -9.41 -7.85 -10.24
C ASN A 2 -8.98 -8.45 -8.90
N HIS A 3 -9.21 -9.75 -8.73
CA HIS A 3 -8.70 -10.53 -7.60
C HIS A 3 -7.32 -11.07 -7.98
N TYR A 4 -6.36 -11.01 -7.06
CA TYR A 4 -4.98 -11.45 -7.30
C TYR A 4 -4.60 -12.54 -6.30
N LEU A 5 -3.91 -13.56 -6.78
CA LEU A 5 -3.29 -14.61 -5.96
C LEU A 5 -1.77 -14.50 -6.16
N THR A 6 -1.06 -14.04 -5.13
CA THR A 6 0.39 -13.84 -5.21
C THR A 6 1.17 -15.14 -5.42
N PRO A 7 0.75 -16.32 -4.91
CA PRO A 7 1.41 -17.58 -5.27
C PRO A 7 1.35 -17.86 -6.77
N ASP A 8 0.18 -17.74 -7.40
CA ASP A 8 -0.01 -17.99 -8.83
C ASP A 8 0.83 -17.04 -9.70
N LEU A 9 0.96 -15.78 -9.28
CA LEU A 9 1.83 -14.81 -9.95
C LEU A 9 3.32 -15.17 -9.77
N CYS A 10 3.73 -15.71 -8.63
CA CYS A 10 5.10 -16.17 -8.43
C CYS A 10 5.41 -17.38 -9.31
N ASP A 11 4.49 -18.34 -9.40
CA ASP A 11 4.63 -19.53 -10.22
C ASP A 11 4.67 -19.19 -11.72
N ALA A 12 3.86 -18.23 -12.16
CA ALA A 12 3.79 -17.82 -13.56
C ALA A 12 4.97 -16.92 -14.00
N TYR A 13 5.53 -16.11 -13.09
CA TYR A 13 6.54 -15.09 -13.42
C TYR A 13 7.77 -15.11 -12.49
N PRO A 14 8.44 -16.26 -12.27
CA PRO A 14 9.48 -16.42 -11.24
C PRO A 14 10.72 -15.55 -11.47
N GLU A 15 11.01 -15.15 -12.71
CA GLU A 15 12.15 -14.30 -13.05
C GLU A 15 11.86 -12.79 -12.93
N LEU A 16 10.58 -12.41 -12.80
CA LEU A 16 10.15 -11.00 -12.76
C LEU A 16 9.76 -10.53 -11.37
N VAL A 17 9.30 -11.45 -10.50
CA VAL A 17 8.76 -11.07 -9.19
C VAL A 17 9.85 -10.96 -8.13
N GLN A 18 9.70 -9.97 -7.25
CA GLN A 18 10.40 -9.92 -5.97
C GLN A 18 9.37 -9.98 -4.86
N VAL A 19 9.60 -10.86 -3.88
CA VAL A 19 8.72 -11.02 -2.72
C VAL A 19 9.21 -10.13 -1.59
N VAL A 20 8.32 -9.31 -1.05
CA VAL A 20 8.57 -8.47 0.11
C VAL A 20 8.71 -9.35 1.35
N GLU A 21 9.64 -9.00 2.26
CA GLU A 21 9.80 -9.72 3.52
C GLU A 21 8.46 -9.81 4.30
N PRO A 22 8.13 -10.96 4.92
CA PRO A 22 6.80 -11.25 5.45
C PRO A 22 6.54 -10.54 6.80
N MET A 23 6.31 -9.24 6.75
CA MET A 23 6.09 -8.39 7.94
C MET A 23 4.80 -7.57 7.91
N PHE A 24 4.08 -7.58 6.79
CA PHE A 24 2.83 -6.85 6.63
C PHE A 24 1.63 -7.70 7.03
N SER A 25 0.59 -7.04 7.57
CA SER A 25 -0.71 -7.63 7.87
C SER A 25 -1.79 -6.95 7.03
N ASN A 26 -2.84 -7.69 6.70
CA ASN A 26 -3.99 -7.16 5.99
C ASN A 26 -4.99 -6.50 6.96
N PHE A 27 -5.48 -5.33 6.59
CA PHE A 27 -6.44 -4.54 7.37
C PHE A 27 -7.63 -4.04 6.55
N GLY A 28 -7.57 -4.12 5.22
CA GLY A 28 -8.60 -3.58 4.33
C GLY A 28 -9.79 -4.52 4.17
N GLY A 29 -10.90 -4.03 3.65
CA GLY A 29 -12.04 -4.87 3.27
C GLY A 29 -11.82 -5.65 1.96
N ARG A 30 -10.75 -5.34 1.20
CA ARG A 30 -10.30 -6.17 0.07
C ARG A 30 -9.06 -6.95 0.48
N ASP A 31 -9.19 -8.27 0.47
CA ASP A 31 -8.11 -9.18 0.84
C ASP A 31 -6.98 -9.26 -0.19
N SER A 32 -7.23 -8.85 -1.43
CA SER A 32 -6.24 -8.79 -2.50
C SER A 32 -6.38 -7.51 -3.33
N PHE A 33 -5.26 -6.97 -3.80
CA PHE A 33 -5.23 -5.79 -4.66
C PHE A 33 -3.91 -5.71 -5.43
N GLY A 34 -3.86 -4.89 -6.48
CA GLY A 34 -2.63 -4.66 -7.22
C GLY A 34 -2.77 -3.55 -8.27
N GLY A 35 -1.65 -2.99 -8.70
CA GLY A 35 -1.64 -1.86 -9.62
C GLY A 35 -0.29 -1.18 -9.75
N GLU A 36 -0.28 -0.09 -10.51
CA GLU A 36 0.90 0.76 -10.72
C GLU A 36 1.26 1.49 -9.42
N ILE A 37 2.54 1.49 -9.08
CA ILE A 37 3.07 2.05 -7.83
C ILE A 37 3.12 3.58 -7.93
N VAL A 38 2.56 4.23 -6.92
CA VAL A 38 2.83 5.63 -6.55
C VAL A 38 3.49 5.61 -5.18
N THR A 39 4.66 6.22 -5.04
CA THR A 39 5.40 6.18 -3.77
C THR A 39 5.29 7.48 -2.98
N ILE A 40 5.27 7.37 -1.67
CA ILE A 40 5.50 8.47 -0.73
C ILE A 40 6.62 8.07 0.20
N LYS A 41 7.59 8.96 0.41
CA LYS A 41 8.55 8.86 1.50
C LYS A 41 8.25 9.93 2.53
N CYS A 42 7.95 9.53 3.76
CA CYS A 42 7.70 10.45 4.86
C CYS A 42 8.15 9.84 6.20
N PHE A 43 8.03 10.62 7.28
CA PHE A 43 8.27 10.11 8.62
C PHE A 43 7.38 10.85 9.62
N GLU A 44 6.40 10.14 10.17
CA GLU A 44 5.45 10.68 11.16
C GLU A 44 4.71 11.97 10.73
N ASP A 45 4.56 12.15 9.42
CA ASP A 45 3.74 13.17 8.77
C ASP A 45 3.00 12.50 7.61
N ASN A 46 1.67 12.58 7.62
CA ASN A 46 0.82 11.95 6.58
C ASN A 46 0.19 12.97 5.62
N SER A 47 0.79 14.15 5.50
CA SER A 47 0.30 15.23 4.63
C SER A 47 0.15 14.76 3.18
N LEU A 48 1.19 14.15 2.61
CA LEU A 48 1.13 13.63 1.24
C LEU A 48 0.20 12.43 1.09
N VAL A 49 0.05 11.59 2.14
CA VAL A 49 -0.88 10.45 2.11
C VAL A 49 -2.32 10.94 1.95
N LYS A 50 -2.69 11.99 2.70
CA LYS A 50 -4.00 12.65 2.55
C LYS A 50 -4.17 13.23 1.14
N GLU A 51 -3.17 13.94 0.65
CA GLU A 51 -3.23 14.59 -0.66
C GLU A 51 -3.43 13.57 -1.80
N GLN A 52 -2.64 12.49 -1.81
CA GLN A 52 -2.75 11.47 -2.85
C GLN A 52 -4.08 10.70 -2.79
N ALA A 53 -4.60 10.41 -1.60
CA ALA A 53 -5.91 9.77 -1.44
C ALA A 53 -7.07 10.62 -2.00
N GLU A 54 -6.88 11.93 -2.19
CA GLU A 54 -7.86 12.84 -2.80
C GLU A 54 -7.77 12.87 -4.35
N LEU A 55 -6.77 12.22 -4.95
CA LEU A 55 -6.56 12.12 -6.39
C LEU A 55 -7.08 10.78 -6.96
N ASN A 56 -7.25 10.72 -8.29
CA ASN A 56 -7.67 9.50 -9.00
C ASN A 56 -6.61 8.39 -8.85
N GLY A 57 -7.01 7.30 -8.20
CA GLY A 57 -6.19 6.12 -7.92
C GLY A 57 -6.52 4.89 -8.75
N ALA A 58 -7.39 4.99 -9.77
CA ALA A 58 -7.81 3.86 -10.59
C ALA A 58 -6.60 3.09 -11.16
N GLY A 59 -6.51 1.79 -10.86
CA GLY A 59 -5.39 0.93 -11.27
C GLY A 59 -4.06 1.20 -10.57
N LYS A 60 -4.05 1.97 -9.47
CA LYS A 60 -2.84 2.36 -8.73
C LYS A 60 -2.87 1.91 -7.28
N VAL A 61 -1.66 1.70 -6.75
CA VAL A 61 -1.41 1.38 -5.34
C VAL A 61 -0.49 2.41 -4.74
N LEU A 62 -0.88 2.97 -3.58
CA LEU A 62 -0.04 3.94 -2.86
C LEU A 62 0.90 3.18 -1.92
N VAL A 63 2.20 3.27 -2.19
CA VAL A 63 3.25 2.65 -1.38
C VAL A 63 3.91 3.72 -0.52
N VAL A 64 3.69 3.66 0.79
CA VAL A 64 4.12 4.69 1.74
C VAL A 64 5.27 4.15 2.59
N ASP A 65 6.47 4.65 2.34
CA ASP A 65 7.61 4.53 3.25
C ASP A 65 7.46 5.55 4.39
N GLY A 66 6.94 5.07 5.53
CA GLY A 66 6.82 5.82 6.77
C GLY A 66 8.02 5.67 7.72
N GLY A 67 9.12 5.08 7.23
CA GLY A 67 10.28 4.70 8.04
C GLY A 67 10.01 3.62 9.08
N GLY A 68 8.91 2.85 8.94
CA GLY A 68 8.58 1.74 9.83
C GLY A 68 8.21 2.19 11.25
N SER A 69 7.84 3.47 11.44
CA SER A 69 7.52 3.98 12.77
C SER A 69 6.31 3.29 13.38
N LEU A 70 6.48 2.80 14.61
CA LEU A 70 5.41 2.25 15.45
C LEU A 70 4.83 3.26 16.44
N ARG A 71 5.06 4.56 16.23
CA ARG A 71 4.70 5.63 17.19
C ARG A 71 3.51 6.48 16.73
N ARG A 72 3.15 6.42 15.44
CA ARG A 72 2.13 7.27 14.81
C ARG A 72 1.45 6.51 13.66
N ALA A 73 0.15 6.72 13.48
CA ALA A 73 -0.59 6.20 12.34
C ALA A 73 -0.57 7.17 11.15
N LEU A 74 -0.27 6.63 9.96
CA LEU A 74 -0.24 7.36 8.69
C LEU A 74 -1.57 7.27 7.92
N LEU A 75 -2.40 6.28 8.23
CA LEU A 75 -3.73 6.08 7.65
C LEU A 75 -4.78 5.91 8.74
N GLY A 76 -5.97 6.47 8.52
CA GLY A 76 -7.17 6.26 9.30
C GLY A 76 -8.39 6.25 8.38
N ASP A 77 -9.58 6.02 8.96
CA ASP A 77 -10.85 5.83 8.26
C ASP A 77 -11.15 6.87 7.16
N MET A 78 -11.07 8.16 7.48
CA MET A 78 -11.40 9.25 6.56
C MET A 78 -10.51 9.29 5.31
N ILE A 79 -9.24 8.90 5.45
CA ILE A 79 -8.30 8.87 4.32
C ILE A 79 -8.54 7.60 3.51
N ALA A 80 -8.79 6.46 4.16
CA ALA A 80 -9.13 5.20 3.51
C ALA A 80 -10.42 5.32 2.69
N GLU A 81 -11.49 5.90 3.25
CA GLU A 81 -12.74 6.13 2.52
C GLU A 81 -12.56 7.02 1.29
N LYS A 82 -11.73 8.06 1.38
CA LYS A 82 -11.41 8.93 0.25
C LYS A 82 -10.65 8.17 -0.83
N ALA A 83 -9.64 7.39 -0.44
CA ALA A 83 -8.89 6.56 -1.37
C ALA A 83 -9.82 5.57 -2.10
N ALA A 84 -10.70 4.88 -1.36
CA ALA A 84 -11.71 3.99 -1.93
C ALA A 84 -12.63 4.71 -2.93
N LYS A 85 -13.21 5.86 -2.53
CA LYS A 85 -14.09 6.67 -3.39
C LYS A 85 -13.39 7.18 -4.66
N ASN A 86 -12.09 7.44 -4.58
CA ASN A 86 -11.28 7.90 -5.70
C ASN A 86 -10.62 6.75 -6.50
N GLY A 87 -11.03 5.50 -6.25
CA GLY A 87 -10.69 4.35 -7.07
C GLY A 87 -9.31 3.75 -6.81
N TRP A 88 -8.65 4.08 -5.70
CA TRP A 88 -7.40 3.41 -5.33
C TRP A 88 -7.61 1.89 -5.17
N GLU A 89 -6.66 1.10 -5.67
CA GLU A 89 -6.70 -0.35 -5.55
C GLU A 89 -6.33 -0.78 -4.13
N GLY A 90 -5.34 -0.09 -3.54
CA GLY A 90 -4.98 -0.25 -2.16
C GLY A 90 -3.80 0.60 -1.73
N LEU A 91 -3.40 0.41 -0.47
CA LEU A 91 -2.25 1.07 0.14
C LEU A 91 -1.36 0.05 0.85
N VAL A 92 -0.04 0.19 0.67
CA VAL A 92 0.98 -0.52 1.44
C VAL A 92 1.71 0.50 2.31
N ILE A 93 1.58 0.39 3.64
CA ILE A 93 2.10 1.35 4.61
C ILE A 93 3.24 0.71 5.40
N TYR A 94 4.49 1.08 5.09
CA TYR A 94 5.64 0.76 5.93
C TYR A 94 5.64 1.66 7.19
N GLY A 95 4.76 1.31 8.12
CA GLY A 95 4.43 2.04 9.34
C GLY A 95 3.08 1.57 9.89
N CYS A 96 2.47 2.38 10.77
CA CYS A 96 1.19 2.05 11.39
C CYS A 96 -0.02 2.73 10.73
N ILE A 97 -1.20 2.14 10.97
CA ILE A 97 -2.52 2.71 10.66
C ILE A 97 -3.40 2.76 11.92
N ARG A 98 -4.65 3.23 11.82
CA ARG A 98 -5.64 3.19 12.91
C ARG A 98 -7.06 3.08 12.36
N ASP A 99 -8.05 3.06 13.24
CA ASP A 99 -9.48 2.96 12.89
C ASP A 99 -9.80 1.63 12.16
N VAL A 100 -9.12 0.56 12.59
CA VAL A 100 -9.06 -0.74 11.90
C VAL A 100 -10.42 -1.42 11.69
N ASP A 101 -11.37 -1.25 12.61
CA ASP A 101 -12.72 -1.82 12.50
C ASP A 101 -13.50 -1.22 11.32
N VAL A 102 -13.24 0.05 11.01
CA VAL A 102 -13.84 0.76 9.87
C VAL A 102 -13.08 0.45 8.59
N ILE A 103 -11.74 0.41 8.65
CA ILE A 103 -10.90 0.07 7.48
C ILE A 103 -11.20 -1.35 6.99
N ALA A 104 -11.44 -2.31 7.89
CA ALA A 104 -11.81 -3.69 7.56
C ALA A 104 -13.14 -3.80 6.80
N GLN A 105 -13.99 -2.76 6.84
CA GLN A 105 -15.26 -2.69 6.11
C GLN A 105 -15.18 -1.76 4.89
N THR A 106 -14.04 -1.10 4.69
CA THR A 106 -13.83 -0.18 3.57
C THR A 106 -13.45 -0.99 2.33
N ASP A 107 -14.11 -0.75 1.20
CA ASP A 107 -13.79 -1.36 -0.10
C ASP A 107 -12.45 -0.84 -0.64
N LEU A 108 -11.35 -1.29 -0.03
CA LEU A 108 -9.97 -0.88 -0.29
C LEU A 108 -9.02 -1.95 0.24
N GLY A 109 -7.95 -2.23 -0.49
CA GLY A 109 -6.84 -3.02 0.03
C GLY A 109 -5.94 -2.22 0.95
N VAL A 110 -5.60 -2.73 2.14
CA VAL A 110 -4.69 -2.05 3.07
C VAL A 110 -3.76 -3.05 3.72
N GLN A 111 -2.46 -2.92 3.47
CA GLN A 111 -1.43 -3.64 4.20
C GLN A 111 -0.55 -2.68 5.01
N ALA A 112 -0.28 -3.02 6.27
CA ALA A 112 0.54 -2.21 7.17
C ALA A 112 1.31 -3.09 8.16
N LEU A 113 2.26 -2.51 8.91
CA LEU A 113 3.01 -3.25 9.93
C LEU A 113 2.16 -3.53 11.17
N ALA A 114 1.42 -2.52 11.64
CA ALA A 114 0.62 -2.61 12.86
C ALA A 114 -0.45 -1.50 12.91
N SER A 115 -1.31 -1.56 13.93
CA SER A 115 -2.15 -0.43 14.31
C SER A 115 -1.49 0.42 15.41
N HIS A 116 -1.74 1.73 15.40
CA HIS A 116 -1.32 2.65 16.46
C HIS A 116 -2.30 3.83 16.58
N PRO A 117 -2.90 4.12 17.74
CA PRO A 117 -4.03 5.06 17.82
C PRO A 117 -3.65 6.54 17.57
N MET A 118 -2.39 6.90 17.82
CA MET A 118 -1.93 8.28 17.76
C MET A 118 -1.75 8.78 16.32
N LYS A 119 -2.43 9.88 15.95
CA LYS A 119 -2.24 10.56 14.66
C LYS A 119 -0.89 11.28 14.57
N THR A 120 -0.48 11.60 13.35
CA THR A 120 0.61 12.52 13.03
C THR A 120 0.21 14.01 13.16
N ASP A 121 1.22 14.88 13.22
CA ASP A 121 1.06 16.31 12.96
C ASP A 121 1.34 16.56 11.47
N LYS A 122 0.42 17.23 10.78
CA LYS A 122 0.57 17.53 9.34
C LYS A 122 1.38 18.82 9.15
N ARG A 123 2.56 18.71 8.54
CA ARG A 123 3.48 19.83 8.28
C ARG A 123 3.84 19.95 6.80
N GLY A 124 3.26 19.13 5.93
CA GLY A 124 3.57 19.10 4.51
C GLY A 124 4.92 18.46 4.19
N ILE A 125 5.47 17.62 5.08
CA ILE A 125 6.79 17.03 4.92
C ILE A 125 6.68 15.65 4.26
N GLY A 126 7.42 15.45 3.18
CA GLY A 126 7.59 14.17 2.50
C GLY A 126 7.97 14.36 1.04
N ASP A 127 8.37 13.28 0.39
CA ASP A 127 8.71 13.23 -1.03
C ASP A 127 7.72 12.33 -1.77
N LEU A 128 7.23 12.80 -2.92
CA LEU A 128 6.32 12.05 -3.80
C LEU A 128 7.11 11.47 -4.98
N ASN A 129 6.80 10.24 -5.38
CA ASN A 129 7.36 9.58 -6.57
C ASN A 129 8.90 9.52 -6.57
N VAL A 130 9.49 9.23 -5.41
CA VAL A 130 10.89 8.84 -5.27
C VAL A 130 10.98 7.33 -5.05
N ALA A 131 12.06 6.69 -5.48
CA ALA A 131 12.27 5.28 -5.13
C ALA A 131 12.37 5.13 -3.61
N VAL A 132 11.65 4.16 -3.05
CA VAL A 132 11.66 3.84 -1.61
C VAL A 132 12.08 2.40 -1.41
N THR A 133 12.81 2.10 -0.34
CA THR A 133 13.38 0.77 -0.09
C THR A 133 13.11 0.35 1.34
N PHE A 134 12.36 -0.74 1.51
CA PHE A 134 12.06 -1.35 2.80
C PHE A 134 11.74 -2.84 2.60
N ALA A 135 11.83 -3.64 3.66
CA ALA A 135 11.46 -5.05 3.66
C ALA A 135 12.08 -5.87 2.50
N GLY A 136 13.37 -5.63 2.22
CA GLY A 136 14.14 -6.33 1.19
C GLY A 136 13.89 -5.90 -0.26
N VAL A 137 12.94 -4.98 -0.52
CA VAL A 137 12.52 -4.59 -1.88
C VAL A 137 12.64 -3.08 -2.09
N THR A 138 12.97 -2.67 -3.32
CA THR A 138 12.87 -1.27 -3.75
C THR A 138 11.61 -1.09 -4.58
N PHE A 139 10.72 -0.20 -4.15
CA PHE A 139 9.52 0.18 -4.86
C PHE A 139 9.80 1.43 -5.69
N ARG A 140 9.61 1.33 -7.01
CA ARG A 140 9.82 2.46 -7.92
C ARG A 140 8.47 2.92 -8.49
N PRO A 141 8.22 4.22 -8.60
CA PRO A 141 7.04 4.74 -9.30
C PRO A 141 6.96 4.20 -10.73
N GLY A 142 5.76 3.79 -11.15
CA GLY A 142 5.50 3.23 -12.48
C GLY A 142 5.75 1.72 -12.61
N GLU A 143 6.43 1.08 -11.65
CA GLU A 143 6.45 -0.38 -11.52
C GLU A 143 5.12 -0.88 -10.90
N TYR A 144 4.98 -2.18 -10.69
CA TYR A 144 3.73 -2.79 -10.25
C TYR A 144 3.88 -3.54 -8.94
N VAL A 145 2.88 -3.44 -8.09
CA VAL A 145 2.79 -4.17 -6.82
C VAL A 145 1.48 -4.95 -6.78
N TYR A 146 1.54 -6.15 -6.21
CA TYR A 146 0.39 -7.02 -5.97
C TYR A 146 0.47 -7.52 -4.54
N ALA A 147 -0.67 -7.57 -3.87
CA ALA A 147 -0.77 -7.99 -2.48
C ALA A 147 -2.01 -8.85 -2.28
N ASP A 148 -1.88 -9.89 -1.46
CA ASP A 148 -2.97 -10.68 -0.94
C ASP A 148 -2.65 -11.17 0.49
N ASN A 149 -3.43 -12.11 1.02
CA ASN A 149 -3.21 -12.66 2.35
C ASN A 149 -1.93 -13.52 2.47
N ASN A 150 -1.28 -13.90 1.36
CA ASN A 150 -0.03 -14.66 1.36
C ASN A 150 1.20 -13.73 1.45
N GLY A 151 1.13 -12.54 0.86
CA GLY A 151 2.21 -11.56 0.94
C GLY A 151 2.08 -10.41 -0.06
N VAL A 152 3.18 -9.69 -0.25
CA VAL A 152 3.30 -8.59 -1.22
C VAL A 152 4.42 -8.94 -2.19
N ILE A 153 4.18 -8.73 -3.48
CA ILE A 153 5.17 -8.91 -4.54
C ILE A 153 5.26 -7.67 -5.42
N VAL A 154 6.42 -7.47 -6.04
CA VAL A 154 6.70 -6.36 -6.94
C VAL A 154 7.19 -6.90 -8.29
N SER A 155 6.83 -6.22 -9.38
CA SER A 155 7.27 -6.54 -10.74
C SER A 155 7.57 -5.25 -11.53
N PRO A 156 8.59 -5.23 -12.40
CA PRO A 156 8.90 -4.06 -13.22
C PRO A 156 7.85 -3.77 -14.31
N SER A 157 6.93 -4.71 -14.58
CA SER A 157 5.93 -4.63 -15.65
C SER A 157 4.59 -5.21 -15.20
N PRO A 158 3.45 -4.84 -15.82
CA PRO A 158 2.15 -5.34 -15.40
C PRO A 158 2.02 -6.85 -15.65
N LEU A 159 1.66 -7.60 -14.62
CA LEU A 159 1.35 -9.02 -14.66
C LEU A 159 -0.15 -9.25 -14.87
N LYS A 160 -0.46 -10.37 -15.53
CA LYS A 160 -1.83 -10.88 -15.67
C LYS A 160 -1.97 -12.15 -14.84
N MET A 161 -3.11 -12.32 -14.19
CA MET A 161 -3.43 -13.59 -13.54
C MET A 161 -3.44 -14.71 -14.60
N PRO A 162 -2.79 -15.86 -14.33
CA PRO A 162 -2.93 -17.03 -15.18
C PRO A 162 -4.39 -17.52 -15.21
N GLU A 163 -4.76 -18.23 -16.27
CA GLU A 163 -6.09 -18.88 -16.41
C GLU A 163 -6.22 -20.13 -15.54
#